data_AF-A0A3E0P833-F1
#
_entry.id   AF-A0A3E0P833-F1
#
_cell.length_a   1.000
_cell.length_b   1.000
_cell.length_c   1.000
_cell.angle_alpha   90.00
_cell.angle_beta   90.00
_cell.angle_gamma   90.00
#
_symmetry.space_group_name_H-M   'P 1'
#
loop_
_entity.id
_entity.type
_entity.pdbx_description
1 polymer ?
#
loop_
_entity_poly.entity_id
_entity_poly.type
_entity_poly.pdbx_seq_one_letter_code
_entity_poly.pdbx_strand_id
1 'polypeptide(L)' 'MVEIDGSIASAVLISEVSGSPFIGYVMTRRANKNQGLARLVTQAALSGLAAAGYEKTVLYITEGNAPSEARFRWL' A
#
# COMPACT_ATOMS: atom_id res chain seq x y z
N MET A 1 8.87 -1.83 1.74
CA MET A 1 9.15 -1.30 0.39
C MET A 1 9.71 -2.42 -0.48
N VAL A 2 9.74 -2.26 -1.80
CA VAL A 2 10.44 -3.17 -2.73
C VAL A 2 11.47 -2.36 -3.49
N GLU A 3 12.69 -2.89 -3.57
CA GLU A 3 13.80 -2.34 -4.34
C GLU A 3 14.15 -3.27 -5.50
N ILE A 4 14.47 -2.68 -6.66
CA ILE A 4 14.96 -3.37 -7.85
C ILE A 4 16.17 -2.56 -8.33
N ASP A 5 17.30 -3.24 -8.55
CA ASP A 5 18.56 -2.63 -9.01
C ASP A 5 19.01 -1.42 -8.15
N GLY A 6 18.93 -1.57 -6.82
CA GLY A 6 19.34 -0.53 -5.86
C GLY A 6 18.40 0.69 -5.80
N SER A 7 17.18 0.54 -6.30
CA SER A 7 16.25 1.63 -6.54
C SER A 7 14.84 1.28 -6.05
N ILE A 8 14.18 2.17 -5.30
CA ILE A 8 12.82 1.90 -4.77
C ILE A 8 11.81 1.74 -5.90
N ALA A 9 11.38 0.52 -6.17
CA ALA A 9 10.41 0.19 -7.21
C ALA A 9 8.96 0.38 -6.74
N SER A 10 8.67 0.07 -5.47
CA SER A 10 7.36 0.31 -4.87
C SER A 10 7.43 0.55 -3.37
N ALA A 11 6.57 1.42 -2.85
CA ALA A 11 6.49 1.70 -1.43
C ALA A 11 5.05 1.99 -1.02
N VAL A 12 4.78 1.77 0.27
CA VAL A 12 3.56 2.18 0.95
C VAL A 12 3.96 3.11 2.09
N LEU A 13 3.27 4.24 2.19
CA LEU A 13 3.39 5.18 3.30
C LEU A 13 2.21 4.95 4.24
N ILE A 14 2.53 4.68 5.50
CA ILE A 14 1.55 4.61 6.59
C ILE A 14 1.85 5.73 7.57
N SER A 15 0.80 6.47 7.93
CA SER A 15 0.81 7.42 9.03
C SER A 15 -0.18 6.96 10.10
N GLU A 16 -0.11 7.49 11.31
CA GLU A 16 -1.13 7.29 12.32
C GLU A 16 -2.04 8.52 12.39
N VAL A 17 -3.35 8.31 12.33
CA VAL A 17 -4.37 9.37 12.46
C VAL A 17 -5.38 8.93 13.50
N SER A 18 -5.50 9.69 14.59
CA SER A 18 -6.41 9.40 15.71
C SER A 18 -6.25 7.97 16.26
N GLY A 19 -5.00 7.49 16.40
CA GLY A 19 -4.70 6.16 16.91
C GLY A 19 -4.93 5.01 15.92
N SER A 20 -5.28 5.31 14.67
CA SER A 20 -5.50 4.32 13.62
C SER A 20 -4.47 4.45 12.49
N PRO A 21 -3.90 3.32 12.01
CA PRO A 21 -3.06 3.33 10.82
C PRO A 21 -3.84 3.82 9.60
N PHE A 22 -3.21 4.71 8.85
CA PHE A 22 -3.73 5.32 7.65
C PHE A 22 -2.74 5.14 6.50
N ILE A 23 -3.16 4.42 5.46
CA ILE A 23 -2.38 4.30 4.23
C ILE A 23 -2.60 5.56 3.40
N GLY A 24 -1.64 6.48 3.47
CA GLY A 24 -1.69 7.72 2.73
C GLY A 24 -1.32 7.56 1.25
N TYR A 25 -0.34 6.69 0.96
CA TYR A 25 0.11 6.44 -0.41
C TYR A 25 0.53 4.99 -0.63
N VAL A 26 0.19 4.46 -1.81
CA VAL A 26 0.83 3.28 -2.39
C VAL A 26 1.32 3.64 -3.77
N MET A 27 2.63 3.60 -3.97
CA MET A 27 3.28 4.04 -5.20
C MET A 27 4.14 2.93 -5.79
N THR A 28 4.12 2.83 -7.11
CA THR A 28 4.98 1.95 -7.89
C THR A 28 5.54 2.76 -9.06
N ARG A 29 6.85 2.67 -9.28
CA ARG A 29 7.50 3.28 -10.43
C ARG A 29 6.80 2.85 -11.72
N ARG A 30 6.70 3.77 -12.69
CA ARG A 30 6.01 3.52 -13.96
C ARG A 30 6.53 2.26 -14.68
N ALA A 31 7.85 2.08 -14.69
CA ALA A 31 8.51 0.93 -15.32
C ALA A 31 8.16 -0.42 -14.68
N ASN A 32 7.66 -0.42 -13.43
CA ASN A 32 7.35 -1.64 -12.67
C ASN A 32 5.85 -1.79 -12.38
N LYS A 33 4.99 -1.00 -13.04
CA LYS A 33 3.53 -1.16 -12.93
C LYS A 33 3.09 -2.52 -13.48
N ASN A 34 1.96 -3.02 -12.99
CA ASN A 34 1.34 -4.30 -13.36
C ASN A 34 2.16 -5.56 -13.03
N GLN A 35 3.22 -5.45 -12.23
CA GLN A 35 4.03 -6.59 -11.77
C GLN A 35 3.63 -7.09 -10.36
N GLY A 36 2.46 -6.68 -9.86
CA GLY A 36 2.00 -7.06 -8.51
C GLY A 36 2.71 -6.38 -7.33
N LEU A 37 3.73 -5.54 -7.58
CA LEU A 37 4.55 -4.94 -6.50
C LEU A 37 3.75 -4.13 -5.48
N ALA A 38 2.76 -3.36 -5.93
CA ALA A 38 1.89 -2.61 -5.03
C ALA A 38 1.11 -3.54 -4.07
N ARG A 39 0.61 -4.68 -4.56
CA ARG A 39 -0.06 -5.68 -3.71
C ARG A 39 0.91 -6.23 -2.68
N LEU A 40 2.12 -6.58 -3.11
CA LEU A 40 3.15 -7.14 -2.26
C LEU A 40 3.52 -6.17 -1.12
N VAL A 41 3.83 -4.91 -1.42
CA VAL A 41 4.19 -3.93 -0.38
C VAL A 41 3.04 -3.62 0.56
N THR A 42 1.81 -3.55 0.06
CA THR A 42 0.63 -3.33 0.91
C THR A 42 0.40 -4.51 1.84
N GLN A 43 0.43 -5.76 1.34
CA GLN A 43 0.22 -6.95 2.18
C GLN A 43 1.30 -7.10 3.24
N ALA A 44 2.57 -6.84 2.90
CA ALA A 44 3.66 -6.85 3.87
C ALA A 44 3.45 -5.79 4.97
N ALA A 45 2.99 -4.60 4.60
CA ALA A 45 2.70 -3.55 5.56
C ALA A 45 1.50 -3.87 6.45
N LEU A 46 0.42 -4.42 5.89
CA LEU A 46 -0.74 -4.89 6.67
C LEU A 46 -0.36 -6.00 7.64
N SER A 47 0.50 -6.93 7.22
CA SER A 47 1.02 -7.98 8.09
C SER A 47 1.83 -7.40 9.25
N GLY A 48 2.65 -6.37 8.99
CA GLY A 48 3.38 -5.65 10.03
C GLY A 48 2.45 -4.92 11.02
N LEU A 49 1.41 -4.27 10.52
CA LEU A 49 0.38 -3.63 11.36
C LEU A 49 -0.36 -4.65 12.23
N ALA A 50 -0.74 -5.79 11.66
CA ALA A 50 -1.39 -6.86 12.40
C ALA A 50 -0.47 -7.44 13.50
N ALA A 51 0.82 -7.64 13.20
CA ALA A 51 1.81 -8.08 14.18
C ALA A 51 2.04 -7.04 15.30
N ALA A 52 1.83 -5.75 15.01
CA ALA A 52 1.87 -4.68 15.99
C ALA A 52 0.56 -4.51 16.79
N GLY A 53 -0.45 -5.35 16.54
CA GLY A 53 -1.73 -5.36 17.28
C GLY A 53 -2.82 -4.47 16.68
N TYR A 54 -2.61 -3.89 15.50
CA TYR A 54 -3.67 -3.13 14.83
C TYR A 54 -4.64 -4.08 14.11
N GLU A 55 -5.93 -3.99 14.43
CA GLU A 55 -6.98 -4.80 13.80
C GLU A 55 -7.54 -4.16 12.52
N LYS A 56 -7.33 -2.86 12.34
CA LYS A 56 -7.92 -2.07 11.25
C LYS A 56 -6.92 -1.05 10.73
N THR A 57 -7.05 -0.74 9.45
CA THR A 57 -6.38 0.40 8.81
C THR A 57 -7.38 1.12 7.93
N VAL A 58 -7.16 2.41 7.72
CA VAL A 58 -7.97 3.24 6.82
C VAL A 58 -7.16 3.60 5.58
N LEU A 59 -7.83 3.69 4.43
CA LEU A 59 -7.28 4.28 3.21
C LEU A 59 -8.41 5.01 2.47
N TYR A 60 -8.07 6.07 1.76
CA TYR A 60 -9.01 6.77 0.89
C TYR A 60 -8.60 6.58 -0.56
N ILE A 61 -9.58 6.28 -1.40
CA ILE A 61 -9.38 6.17 -2.84
C ILE A 61 -10.16 7.30 -3.48
N THR A 62 -9.49 8.12 -4.28
CA THR A 62 -10.16 9.11 -5.13
C THR A 62 -11.08 8.37 -6.10
N GLU A 63 -12.35 8.76 -6.11
CA GLU A 63 -13.34 8.23 -7.04
C GLU A 63 -12.86 8.37 -8.50
N GLY A 64 -13.02 7.31 -9.29
CA GLY A 64 -12.55 7.25 -10.67
C GLY A 64 -11.08 6.83 -10.81
N ASN A 65 -10.37 6.60 -9.70
CA ASN A 65 -9.06 5.95 -9.72
C ASN A 65 -9.24 4.43 -9.87
N ALA A 66 -9.73 4.01 -11.04
CA ALA A 66 -10.06 2.63 -11.35
C ALA A 66 -8.93 1.63 -11.02
N PRO A 67 -7.64 1.93 -11.25
CA PRO A 67 -6.56 1.01 -10.85
C PRO A 67 -6.48 0.78 -9.34
N SER A 68 -6.73 1.81 -8.53
CA SER A 68 -6.69 1.70 -7.06
C SER A 68 -7.98 1.07 -6.53
N GLU A 69 -9.13 1.46 -7.06
CA GLU A 69 -10.43 0.85 -6.72
C GLU A 69 -10.43 -0.65 -6.98
N ALA A 70 -9.98 -1.08 -8.15
CA ALA A 70 -9.86 -2.50 -8.48
C ALA A 70 -8.92 -3.20 -7.50
N ARG A 71 -7.75 -2.61 -7.19
CA ARG A 71 -6.77 -3.25 -6.31
C ARG A 71 -7.30 -3.49 -4.90
N PHE A 72 -7.87 -2.45 -4.27
CA PHE A 72 -8.25 -2.51 -2.87
C PHE A 72 -9.61 -3.16 -2.62
N ARG A 73 -10.40 -3.40 -3.67
CA ARG A 73 -11.62 -4.23 -3.57
C ARG A 73 -11.31 -5.72 -3.39
N TRP A 74 -10.17 -6.19 -3.87
CA TRP A 74 -9.76 -7.60 -3.87
C TRP A 74 -8.64 -7.93 -2.87
N LEU A 75 -8.28 -6.97 -2.01
CA LEU A 75 -7.21 -7.12 -1.03
C LEU A 75 -7.76 -7.66 0.29
#